data_AF-A0A699TWD1-F1
#
_entry.id   AF-A0A699TWD1-F1
#
_cell.length_a   1.000
_cell.length_b   1.000
_cell.length_c   1.000
_cell.angle_alpha   90.00
_cell.angle_beta   90.00
_cell.angle_gamma   90.00
#
_symmetry.space_group_name_H-M   'P 1'
#
loop_
_entity.id
_entity.type
_entity.pdbx_description
1 polymer ?
#
loop_
_entity_poly.entity_id
_entity_poly.type
_entity_poly.pdbx_seq_one_letter_code
_entity_poly.pdbx_strand_id
1 'polypeptide(L)'
;LCSAPILVLPEGSEDFVVYCDASLKGYGAVLMQREKVIAYESRQLRTHEENYMTHDLELGTRRWIELLSDYDCEIRYHVGKANVIADALSRKERENPLRVRSLVLTNHKDLMQQIFDAQVESLKEGIVQKEDLGRM
;
A
#
# COMPACT_ATOMS: atom_id res chain seq x y z
N LEU A 1 -9.74 -3.66 9.32
CA LEU A 1 -8.76 -2.57 9.15
C LEU A 1 -7.65 -3.14 8.29
N CYS A 2 -7.61 -2.83 7.00
CA CYS A 2 -6.46 -3.18 6.17
C CYS A 2 -5.41 -2.11 6.44
N SER A 3 -4.36 -2.45 7.18
CA SER A 3 -3.20 -1.59 7.35
C SER A 3 -2.51 -1.48 5.99
N ALA A 4 -2.27 -0.24 5.54
CA ALA A 4 -1.50 0.02 4.34
C ALA A 4 -0.12 -0.66 4.40
N PRO A 5 0.28 -1.44 3.38
CA PRO A 5 1.64 -1.97 3.34
C PRO A 5 2.63 -0.82 3.14
N ILE A 6 3.64 -0.74 4.00
CA ILE A 6 4.79 0.14 3.81
C ILE A 6 5.71 -0.53 2.80
N LEU A 7 5.95 0.13 1.67
CA LEU A 7 6.75 -0.38 0.56
C LEU A 7 8.24 -0.12 0.75
N VAL A 8 8.57 1.04 1.35
CA VAL A 8 9.94 1.48 1.61
C VAL A 8 9.96 2.18 2.97
N LEU A 9 11.01 1.96 3.76
CA LEU A 9 11.18 2.66 5.03
C LEU A 9 11.52 4.14 4.78
N PRO A 10 10.91 5.07 5.53
CA PRO A 10 11.26 6.49 5.44
C PRO A 10 12.71 6.74 5.86
N GLU A 11 13.39 7.62 5.14
CA GLU A 11 14.74 8.09 5.46
C GLU A 11 14.64 9.48 6.10
N GLY A 12 14.47 9.55 7.43
CA GLY A 12 14.37 10.82 8.17
C GLY A 12 12.94 11.37 8.32
N SER A 13 12.83 12.63 8.77
CA SER A 13 11.55 13.33 9.07
C SER A 13 11.12 14.34 8.00
N GLU A 14 11.96 14.60 7.00
CA GLU A 14 11.77 15.68 6.03
C GLU A 14 11.31 15.14 4.66
N ASP A 15 10.90 16.06 3.78
CA ASP A 15 10.60 15.82 2.35
C ASP A 15 9.39 14.90 2.09
N PHE A 16 8.45 14.79 3.02
CA PHE A 16 7.22 14.04 2.81
C PHE A 16 6.21 14.83 1.99
N VAL A 17 5.62 14.16 1.00
CA VAL A 17 4.53 14.71 0.18
C VAL A 17 3.41 13.68 0.14
N VAL A 18 2.18 14.11 0.43
CA VAL A 18 0.99 13.28 0.31
C VAL A 18 0.18 13.74 -0.89
N TYR A 19 -0.09 12.81 -1.82
CA TYR A 19 -1.03 13.02 -2.91
C TYR A 19 -2.36 12.40 -2.53
N CYS A 20 -3.43 13.18 -2.53
CA CYS A 20 -4.78 12.72 -2.18
C CYS A 20 -5.75 12.94 -3.34
N ASP A 21 -6.65 12.00 -3.55
CA ASP A 21 -7.78 12.12 -4.45
C ASP A 21 -9.05 11.55 -3.83
N ALA A 22 -10.18 12.14 -4.17
CA ALA A 22 -11.50 11.71 -3.74
C ALA A 22 -12.40 11.52 -4.96
N SER A 23 -13.12 10.41 -5.01
CA SER A 23 -14.12 10.13 -6.03
C SER A 23 -15.43 9.67 -5.39
N LEU A 24 -16.49 9.54 -6.20
CA LEU A 24 -17.76 8.95 -5.78
C LEU A 24 -17.66 7.48 -5.33
N LYS A 25 -16.50 6.83 -5.52
CA LYS A 25 -16.26 5.43 -5.12
C LYS A 25 -15.46 5.32 -3.83
N GLY A 26 -14.64 6.32 -3.51
CA GLY A 26 -13.66 6.20 -2.44
C GLY A 26 -12.64 7.33 -2.39
N TYR A 27 -11.77 7.20 -1.39
CA TYR A 27 -10.61 8.05 -1.19
C TYR A 27 -9.35 7.24 -1.51
N GLY A 28 -8.37 7.91 -2.11
CA GLY A 28 -7.05 7.37 -2.37
C GLY A 28 -5.99 8.37 -1.91
N ALA A 29 -4.94 7.89 -1.27
CA ALA A 29 -3.80 8.68 -0.86
C ALA A 29 -2.48 7.93 -1.09
N VAL A 30 -1.43 8.68 -1.41
CA VAL A 30 -0.08 8.17 -1.62
C VAL A 30 0.89 9.03 -0.82
N LEU A 31 1.63 8.39 0.09
CA LEU A 31 2.72 9.02 0.81
C LEU A 31 4.02 8.80 0.03
N MET A 32 4.71 9.90 -0.28
CA MET A 32 5.97 9.89 -1.01
C MET A 32 7.06 10.66 -0.24
N GLN A 33 8.31 10.25 -0.46
CA GLN A 33 9.49 10.96 0.01
C GLN A 33 10.56 10.89 -1.07
N ARG A 34 11.11 12.04 -1.49
CA ARG A 34 12.18 12.12 -2.51
C ARG A 34 11.92 11.24 -3.74
N GLU A 35 10.74 11.39 -4.33
CA GLU A 35 10.26 10.63 -5.51
C GLU A 35 9.99 9.13 -5.28
N LYS A 36 10.23 8.60 -4.08
CA LYS A 36 9.90 7.22 -3.71
C LYS A 36 8.53 7.17 -3.06
N VAL A 37 7.75 6.15 -3.41
CA VAL A 37 6.50 5.84 -2.70
C VAL A 37 6.81 5.07 -1.42
N ILE A 38 6.32 5.57 -0.30
CA ILE A 38 6.45 4.93 1.02
C ILE A 38 5.25 4.04 1.30
N ALA A 39 4.04 4.57 1.13
CA ALA A 39 2.81 3.87 1.46
C ALA A 39 1.64 4.33 0.60
N TYR A 40 0.70 3.41 0.39
CA TYR A 40 -0.60 3.68 -0.23
C TYR A 40 -1.70 3.54 0.81
N GLU A 41 -2.62 4.48 0.83
CA GLU A 41 -3.84 4.37 1.63
C GLU A 41 -5.05 4.52 0.70
N SER A 42 -6.06 3.68 0.91
CA SER A 42 -7.28 3.72 0.11
C SER A 42 -8.45 3.23 0.94
N ARG A 43 -9.57 3.94 0.83
CA ARG A 43 -10.80 3.64 1.55
C ARG A 43 -12.00 3.84 0.64
N GLN A 44 -12.71 2.76 0.35
CA GLN A 44 -13.99 2.85 -0.38
C GLN A 44 -15.06 3.51 0.49
N LEU A 45 -15.92 4.29 -0.15
CA LEU A 45 -17.09 4.84 0.52
C LEU A 45 -18.01 3.73 0.99
N ARG A 46 -18.67 3.93 2.12
CA ARG A 46 -19.80 3.10 2.54
C ARG A 46 -21.02 3.48 1.71
N THR A 47 -21.97 2.55 1.58
CA THR A 47 -23.20 2.77 0.79
C THR A 47 -24.00 4.01 1.18
N HIS A 48 -23.95 4.44 2.46
CA HIS A 48 -24.60 5.68 2.86
C HIS A 48 -23.78 6.93 2.54
N GLU A 49 -22.45 6.80 2.44
CA GLU A 49 -21.55 7.89 2.07
C GLU A 49 -21.56 8.12 0.55
N GLU A 50 -21.82 7.07 -0.24
CA GLU A 50 -22.05 7.17 -1.70
C GLU A 50 -23.29 8.02 -2.03
N ASN A 51 -24.25 8.12 -1.10
CA ASN A 51 -25.48 8.90 -1.28
C ASN A 51 -25.35 10.36 -0.83
N TYR A 52 -24.19 10.78 -0.28
CA TYR A 52 -23.99 12.18 0.06
C TYR A 52 -23.99 13.04 -1.19
N MET A 53 -24.64 14.21 -1.11
CA MET A 53 -24.59 15.18 -2.19
C MET A 53 -23.16 15.73 -2.29
N THR A 54 -22.71 16.13 -3.48
CA THR A 54 -21.35 16.67 -3.71
C THR A 54 -20.98 17.79 -2.72
N HIS A 55 -21.97 18.60 -2.33
CA HIS A 55 -21.83 19.64 -1.31
C HIS A 55 -21.41 19.10 0.09
N ASP A 56 -21.92 17.94 0.50
CA ASP A 56 -21.60 17.36 1.82
C ASP A 56 -20.18 16.77 1.83
N LEU A 57 -19.71 16.28 0.69
CA LEU A 57 -18.31 15.87 0.49
C LEU A 57 -17.36 17.07 0.61
N GLU A 58 -17.71 18.22 0.02
CA GLU A 58 -16.93 19.48 0.11
C GLU A 58 -16.85 20.03 1.55
N LEU A 59 -17.92 19.90 2.33
CA LEU A 59 -17.90 20.25 3.76
C LEU A 59 -16.91 19.37 4.54
N GLY A 60 -16.83 18.08 4.19
CA GLY A 60 -15.80 17.19 4.71
C GLY A 60 -14.41 17.72 4.41
N THR A 61 -14.13 18.08 3.16
CA THR A 61 -12.83 18.64 2.72
C THR A 61 -12.43 19.90 3.49
N ARG A 62 -13.37 20.81 3.75
CA ARG A 62 -13.11 22.01 4.57
C ARG A 62 -12.63 21.68 5.99
N ARG A 63 -13.25 20.68 6.63
CA ARG A 63 -12.85 20.23 7.96
C ARG A 63 -11.44 19.63 7.96
N TRP A 64 -11.04 18.96 6.89
CA TRP A 64 -9.67 18.46 6.74
C TRP A 64 -8.66 19.58 6.58
N ILE A 65 -8.97 20.64 5.82
CA ILE A 65 -8.07 21.78 5.66
C ILE A 65 -7.83 22.49 6.99
N GLU A 66 -8.88 22.67 7.80
CA GLU A 66 -8.76 23.22 9.14
C GLU A 66 -7.88 22.34 10.05
N LEU A 67 -8.09 21.02 10.05
CA LEU A 67 -7.25 20.08 10.80
C LEU A 67 -5.78 20.13 10.37
N LEU A 68 -5.52 20.25 9.06
CA LEU A 68 -4.17 20.28 8.51
C LEU A 68 -3.46 21.62 8.76
N SER A 69 -4.19 22.71 9.04
CA SER A 69 -3.57 24.00 9.35
C SER A 69 -2.78 24.00 10.68
N ASP A 70 -3.03 23.04 11.55
CA ASP A 70 -2.27 22.84 12.80
C ASP A 70 -0.91 22.16 12.57
N TYR A 71 -0.68 21.61 11.37
CA TYR A 71 0.56 20.93 10.98
C TYR A 71 1.41 21.83 10.07
N ASP A 72 2.73 21.72 10.19
CA ASP A 72 3.67 22.41 9.29
C ASP A 72 3.69 21.72 7.93
N CYS A 73 2.66 21.99 7.12
CA CYS A 73 2.48 21.39 5.81
C CYS A 73 1.96 22.43 4.80
N GLU A 74 2.38 22.29 3.54
CA GLU A 74 1.90 23.13 2.45
C GLU A 74 0.87 22.37 1.61
N ILE A 75 -0.38 22.84 1.62
CA ILE A 75 -1.45 22.26 0.80
C ILE A 75 -1.34 22.80 -0.62
N ARG A 76 -0.93 21.95 -1.55
CA ARG A 76 -0.80 22.29 -2.98
C ARG A 76 -1.80 21.50 -3.83
N TYR A 77 -2.48 22.19 -4.74
CA TYR A 77 -3.34 21.55 -5.72
C TYR A 77 -2.53 21.09 -6.94
N HIS A 78 -2.61 19.79 -7.27
CA HIS A 78 -1.90 19.19 -8.40
C HIS A 78 -2.89 18.54 -9.38
N VAL A 79 -3.05 19.15 -10.56
CA VAL A 79 -3.90 18.61 -11.64
C VAL A 79 -3.16 17.55 -12.45
N GLY A 80 -3.85 16.47 -12.80
CA GLY A 80 -3.47 15.59 -13.90
C GLY A 80 -2.42 14.54 -13.55
N LYS A 81 -1.30 14.50 -14.29
CA LYS A 81 -0.34 13.37 -14.31
C LYS A 81 0.31 13.06 -12.96
N ALA A 82 0.43 14.04 -12.07
CA ALA A 82 0.99 13.85 -10.73
C ALA A 82 0.03 13.09 -9.79
N ASN A 83 -1.28 13.14 -10.04
CA ASN A 83 -2.29 12.56 -9.15
C ASN A 83 -2.78 11.16 -9.58
N VAL A 84 -2.22 10.60 -10.66
CA VAL A 84 -2.73 9.39 -11.33
C VAL A 84 -2.85 8.20 -10.38
N ILE A 85 -1.94 8.07 -9.41
CA ILE A 85 -1.96 6.94 -8.48
C ILE A 85 -3.08 7.11 -7.44
N ALA A 86 -3.18 8.28 -6.79
CA ALA A 86 -4.24 8.54 -5.83
C ALA A 86 -5.63 8.47 -6.49
N ASP A 87 -5.72 8.95 -7.73
CA ASP A 87 -6.89 8.92 -8.59
C ASP A 87 -7.31 7.50 -9.00
N ALA A 88 -6.35 6.63 -9.33
CA ALA A 88 -6.61 5.22 -9.56
C ALA A 88 -7.09 4.51 -8.28
N LEU A 89 -6.50 4.85 -7.11
CA LEU A 89 -6.87 4.31 -5.81
C LEU A 89 -8.28 4.76 -5.38
N SER A 90 -8.65 6.02 -5.66
CA SER A 90 -9.95 6.58 -5.30
C SER A 90 -11.09 5.96 -6.12
N ARG A 91 -10.81 5.54 -7.35
CA ARG A 91 -11.77 4.91 -8.27
C ARG A 91 -11.90 3.40 -8.16
N LYS A 92 -11.07 2.76 -7.34
CA LYS A 92 -11.08 1.30 -7.19
C LYS A 92 -12.42 0.83 -6.61
N GLU A 93 -13.16 0.06 -7.41
CA GLU A 93 -14.43 -0.51 -6.96
C GLU A 93 -14.22 -1.53 -5.83
N ARG A 94 -15.20 -1.57 -4.93
CA ARG A 94 -15.22 -2.55 -3.86
C ARG A 94 -15.58 -3.92 -4.43
N GLU A 95 -14.61 -4.82 -4.48
CA GLU A 95 -14.92 -6.23 -4.69
C GLU A 95 -15.64 -6.77 -3.46
N ASN A 96 -16.78 -7.43 -3.68
CA ASN A 96 -17.47 -8.12 -2.60
C ASN A 96 -16.54 -9.24 -2.10
N PRO A 97 -16.12 -9.22 -0.81
CA PRO A 97 -15.26 -10.28 -0.31
C PRO A 97 -16.00 -11.61 -0.48
N LEU A 98 -15.39 -12.55 -1.21
CA LEU A 98 -15.91 -13.90 -1.32
C LEU A 98 -15.98 -14.47 0.11
N ARG A 99 -17.19 -14.65 0.64
CA ARG A 99 -17.41 -15.31 1.92
C ARG A 99 -17.08 -16.79 1.75
N VAL A 100 -15.82 -17.14 1.97
CA VAL A 100 -15.37 -18.53 2.03
C VAL A 100 -15.89 -19.13 3.34
N ARG A 101 -16.85 -20.06 3.25
CA ARG A 101 -17.46 -20.72 4.43
C ARG A 101 -16.52 -21.71 5.13
N SER A 102 -15.62 -22.32 4.38
CA SER A 102 -14.47 -23.04 4.91
C SER A 102 -13.33 -22.96 3.90
N LEU A 103 -12.14 -22.59 4.37
CA LEU A 103 -10.91 -22.74 3.63
C LEU A 103 -10.26 -23.99 4.22
N VAL A 104 -10.28 -25.11 3.48
CA VAL A 104 -9.46 -26.27 3.83
C VAL A 104 -8.02 -25.88 3.49
N LEU A 105 -7.29 -25.37 4.48
CA LEU A 105 -5.85 -25.25 4.38
C LEU A 105 -5.28 -26.65 4.52
N THR A 106 -4.99 -27.30 3.39
CA THR A 106 -4.13 -28.49 3.37
C THR A 106 -2.75 -28.03 3.78
N ASN A 107 -2.50 -28.02 5.09
CA ASN A 107 -1.19 -27.76 5.64
C ASN A 107 -0.33 -28.97 5.24
N HIS A 108 0.34 -28.88 4.10
CA HIS A 108 1.35 -29.83 3.72
C HIS A 108 2.41 -29.77 4.81
N LYS A 109 2.34 -30.69 5.78
CA LYS A 109 3.29 -30.81 6.90
C LYS A 109 4.74 -30.88 6.42
N ASP A 110 4.91 -31.20 5.15
CA ASP A 110 6.16 -31.39 4.46
C ASP A 110 6.69 -30.12 3.77
N LEU A 111 5.91 -29.02 3.67
CA LEU A 111 6.38 -27.80 3.01
C LEU A 111 7.55 -27.17 3.76
N MET A 112 7.49 -27.15 5.09
CA MET A 112 8.60 -26.69 5.92
C MET A 112 9.84 -27.58 5.75
N GLN A 113 9.62 -28.89 5.58
CA GLN A 113 10.70 -29.85 5.33
C GLN A 113 11.32 -29.64 3.95
N GLN A 114 10.51 -29.47 2.90
CA GLN A 114 10.97 -29.18 1.53
C GLN A 114 11.71 -27.85 1.43
N ILE A 115 11.27 -26.81 2.15
CA ILE A 115 11.98 -25.52 2.22
C ILE A 115 13.34 -25.71 2.91
N PHE A 116 13.37 -26.44 4.03
CA PHE A 116 14.63 -26.72 4.73
C PHE A 116 15.59 -27.54 3.88
N ASP A 117 15.11 -28.59 3.21
CA ASP A 117 15.92 -29.44 2.35
C ASP A 117 16.47 -28.66 1.14
N ALA A 118 15.64 -27.83 0.51
CA ALA A 118 16.07 -26.97 -0.60
C ALA A 118 17.12 -25.93 -0.16
N GLN A 119 17.00 -25.38 1.05
CA GLN A 119 18.01 -24.47 1.62
C GLN A 119 19.33 -25.19 1.90
N VAL A 120 19.27 -26.43 2.40
CA VAL A 120 20.46 -27.26 2.66
C VAL A 120 21.15 -27.67 1.35
N GLU A 121 20.39 -28.04 0.32
CA GLU A 121 20.91 -28.37 -1.02
C GLU A 121 21.65 -27.18 -1.63
N SER A 122 21.03 -25.99 -1.63
CA SER A 122 21.64 -24.76 -2.15
C SER A 122 22.92 -24.37 -1.41
N LEU A 123 22.98 -24.60 -0.10
CA LEU A 123 24.19 -24.35 0.69
C LEU A 123 25.32 -25.33 0.32
N LYS A 124 24.99 -26.61 0.07
CA LYS A 124 25.96 -27.62 -0.37
C LYS A 124 26.51 -27.31 -1.77
N GLU A 125 25.65 -26.93 -2.72
CA GLU A 125 26.09 -26.52 -4.06
C GLU A 125 27.05 -25.33 -4.02
N GLY A 126 26.78 -24.34 -3.16
CA GLY A 126 27.67 -23.18 -2.97
C GLY A 126 29.00 -23.51 -2.28
N ILE A 127 29.05 -24.56 -1.45
CA ILE A 127 30.29 -25.05 -0.82
C ILE A 127 31.12 -25.84 -1.82
N VAL A 128 30.51 -26.74 -2.58
CA VAL A 128 31.19 -27.55 -3.62
C VAL A 128 31.84 -26.63 -4.67
N GLN A 129 31.14 -25.59 -5.13
CA GLN A 129 31.72 -24.62 -6.07
C GLN A 129 32.91 -23.84 -5.49
N LYS A 130 32.94 -23.56 -4.18
CA LYS A 130 34.08 -22.89 -3.52
C LYS A 130 35.29 -23.81 -3.34
N GLU A 131 35.06 -25.10 -3.10
CA GLU A 131 36.14 -26.08 -2.96
C GLU A 131 36.82 -26.39 -4.31
N ASP A 132 36.04 -26.44 -5.41
CA ASP A 132 36.57 -26.66 -6.76
C ASP A 132 37.40 -25.47 -7.29
N LEU A 133 37.10 -24.24 -6.84
CA LEU A 133 37.90 -23.04 -7.15
C LEU A 133 39.20 -22.94 -6.32
N GLY A 134 39.36 -23.74 -5.26
CA GLY A 134 40.56 -23.78 -4.42
C GLY A 134 41.62 -24.80 -4.87
N ARG A 135 41.40 -25.52 -5.97
CA ARG A 135 42.31 -26.54 -6.53
C ARG A 135 42.89 -26.20 -7.91
N MET A 136 42.84 -24.94 -8.34
CA MET A 136 43.59 -24.45 -9.52
C MET A 136 44.85 -23.69 -9.12
#